data_AF-A0AAU1IGD9-F1
#
_entry.id   AF-A0AAU1IGD9-F1
#
_cell.length_a   1.000
_cell.length_b   1.000
_cell.length_c   1.000
_cell.angle_alpha   90.00
_cell.angle_beta   90.00
_cell.angle_gamma   90.00
#
_symmetry.space_group_name_H-M   'P 1'
#
loop_
_entity.id
_entity.type
_entity.pdbx_description
1 polymer ?
#
loop_
_entity_poly.entity_id
_entity_poly.type
_entity_poly.pdbx_seq_one_letter_code
_entity_poly.pdbx_strand_id
1 'polypeptide(L)'
;MSIDFTAMYASHDAFRRDLERLASAVSQRRAFTLPVRAGWDNFKHQLHVHHTAEDSDLWPRVRERVAGRGRDLALLDDMEAEHARIDPLLDAVDVALAERASELPDLVRALLATLDDHLKHEEDRALPLMREALTGADWAAFTGRVRREQGVRGAAVFVPWLVDGVSGEERERVLGAFPAPVRVLNRVFWEGSYRRLGLWGG
;
A
#
# COMPACT_ATOMS: atom_id res chain seq x y z
N MET A 1 13.35 -2.88 21.43
CA MET A 1 12.58 -3.73 20.50
C MET A 1 12.83 -3.22 19.09
N SER A 2 13.15 -4.11 18.16
CA SER A 2 13.25 -3.76 16.73
C SER A 2 11.88 -3.34 16.21
N ILE A 3 11.86 -2.44 15.23
CA ILE A 3 10.65 -2.10 14.49
C ILE A 3 10.17 -3.34 13.73
N ASP A 4 8.86 -3.58 13.77
CA ASP A 4 8.16 -4.62 12.99
C ASP A 4 7.54 -3.98 11.75
N PHE A 5 8.11 -4.29 10.58
CA PHE A 5 7.64 -3.82 9.27
C PHE A 5 6.68 -4.80 8.59
N THR A 6 6.20 -5.85 9.27
CA THR A 6 5.36 -6.88 8.65
C THR A 6 4.14 -6.30 7.93
N ALA A 7 3.45 -5.32 8.53
CA ALA A 7 2.30 -4.68 7.89
C ALA A 7 2.70 -3.77 6.70
N MET A 8 3.93 -3.24 6.70
CA MET A 8 4.47 -2.43 5.60
C MET A 8 4.69 -3.29 4.37
N TYR A 9 5.50 -4.36 4.51
CA TYR A 9 5.72 -5.34 3.45
C TYR A 9 4.42 -5.95 2.94
N ALA A 10 3.49 -6.32 3.84
CA ALA A 10 2.19 -6.85 3.42
C ALA A 10 1.35 -5.84 2.61
N SER A 11 1.52 -4.53 2.86
CA SER A 11 0.87 -3.49 2.06
C SER A 11 1.49 -3.41 0.66
N HIS A 12 2.82 -3.50 0.57
CA HIS A 12 3.55 -3.49 -0.71
C HIS A 12 3.18 -4.70 -1.56
N ASP A 13 3.14 -5.89 -0.96
CA ASP A 13 2.71 -7.12 -1.61
C ASP A 13 1.26 -7.02 -2.09
N ALA A 14 0.39 -6.41 -1.29
CA ALA A 14 -1.01 -6.18 -1.67
C ALA A 14 -1.15 -5.18 -2.83
N PHE A 15 -0.30 -4.14 -2.91
CA PHE A 15 -0.24 -3.23 -4.07
C PHE A 15 0.21 -3.96 -5.34
N ARG A 16 1.28 -4.76 -5.27
CA ARG A 16 1.77 -5.57 -6.39
C ARG A 16 0.67 -6.52 -6.90
N ARG A 17 0.04 -7.26 -5.98
CA ARG A 17 -1.08 -8.17 -6.28
C ARG A 17 -2.23 -7.46 -7.00
N ASP A 18 -2.63 -6.29 -6.52
CA ASP A 18 -3.77 -5.57 -7.07
C ASP A 18 -3.46 -4.95 -8.46
N LEU A 19 -2.23 -4.47 -8.69
CA LEU A 19 -1.81 -4.04 -10.03
C LEU A 19 -1.71 -5.21 -11.02
N GLU A 20 -1.24 -6.38 -10.59
CA GLU A 20 -1.28 -7.59 -11.41
C GLU A 20 -2.72 -7.99 -11.78
N ARG A 21 -3.65 -7.88 -10.83
CA ARG A 21 -5.08 -8.12 -11.07
C ARG A 21 -5.68 -7.14 -12.07
N LEU A 22 -5.28 -5.86 -12.03
CA LEU A 22 -5.66 -4.85 -13.02
C LEU A 22 -5.08 -5.17 -14.40
N ALA A 23 -3.77 -5.47 -14.50
CA ALA A 23 -3.12 -5.82 -15.75
C ALA A 23 -3.76 -7.05 -16.40
N SER A 24 -4.03 -8.09 -15.59
CA SER A 24 -4.81 -9.27 -15.99
C SER A 24 -6.20 -8.87 -16.51
N ALA A 25 -6.90 -7.96 -15.83
CA ALA A 25 -8.22 -7.49 -16.22
C ALA A 25 -8.23 -6.79 -17.58
N VAL A 26 -7.21 -5.96 -17.84
CA VAL A 26 -7.02 -5.28 -19.11
C VAL A 26 -6.76 -6.30 -20.22
N SER A 27 -5.86 -7.27 -20.01
CA SER A 27 -5.54 -8.29 -21.02
C SER A 27 -6.77 -9.15 -21.41
N GLN A 28 -7.64 -9.42 -20.45
CA GLN A 28 -8.87 -10.21 -20.62
C GLN A 28 -10.07 -9.38 -21.08
N ARG A 29 -9.88 -8.08 -21.35
CA ARG A 29 -10.95 -7.14 -21.75
C ARG A 29 -12.08 -7.03 -20.71
N ARG A 30 -11.79 -7.29 -19.43
CA ARG A 30 -12.72 -7.16 -18.30
C ARG A 30 -12.50 -5.88 -17.46
N ALA A 31 -11.55 -5.03 -17.85
CA ALA A 31 -11.18 -3.82 -17.11
C ALA A 31 -12.38 -2.90 -16.75
N PHE A 32 -13.43 -2.89 -17.56
CA PHE A 32 -14.57 -2.00 -17.39
C PHE A 32 -15.71 -2.58 -16.54
N THR A 33 -15.56 -3.81 -16.03
CA THR A 33 -16.54 -4.45 -15.15
C THR A 33 -16.59 -3.76 -13.79
N LEU A 34 -17.76 -3.77 -13.14
CA LEU A 34 -17.93 -3.16 -11.81
C LEU A 34 -16.96 -3.72 -10.76
N PRO A 35 -16.72 -5.05 -10.67
CA PRO A 35 -15.72 -5.61 -9.77
C PRO A 35 -14.31 -5.05 -9.94
N VAL A 36 -13.86 -4.85 -11.19
CA VAL A 36 -12.52 -4.32 -11.47
C VAL A 36 -12.42 -2.85 -11.10
N ARG A 37 -13.46 -2.05 -11.40
CA ARG A 37 -13.51 -0.64 -10.97
C ARG A 37 -13.47 -0.52 -9.44
N ALA A 38 -14.24 -1.35 -8.73
CA ALA A 38 -14.22 -1.37 -7.27
C ALA A 38 -12.84 -1.76 -6.72
N GLY A 39 -12.18 -2.74 -7.33
CA GLY A 39 -10.81 -3.13 -6.97
C GLY A 39 -9.82 -1.98 -7.18
N TRP A 40 -9.91 -1.30 -8.31
CA TRP A 40 -9.09 -0.13 -8.64
C TRP A 40 -9.31 1.04 -7.67
N ASP A 41 -10.56 1.32 -7.30
CA ASP A 41 -10.88 2.36 -6.31
C ASP A 41 -10.31 2.03 -4.92
N ASN A 42 -10.39 0.75 -4.50
CA ASN A 42 -9.74 0.31 -3.26
C ASN A 42 -8.21 0.47 -3.35
N PHE A 43 -7.59 0.04 -4.44
CA PHE A 43 -6.14 0.17 -4.64
C PHE A 43 -5.69 1.63 -4.52
N LYS A 44 -6.31 2.56 -5.26
CA LYS A 44 -6.00 3.99 -5.17
C LYS A 44 -6.18 4.53 -3.76
N HIS A 45 -7.25 4.14 -3.07
CA HIS A 45 -7.50 4.56 -1.70
C HIS A 45 -6.39 4.11 -0.74
N GLN A 46 -6.00 2.83 -0.80
CA GLN A 46 -4.94 2.30 0.07
C GLN A 46 -3.60 2.97 -0.23
N LEU A 47 -3.26 3.15 -1.51
CA LEU A 47 -2.00 3.76 -1.93
C LEU A 47 -1.94 5.23 -1.51
N HIS A 48 -3.03 5.98 -1.67
CA HIS A 48 -3.13 7.36 -1.20
C HIS A 48 -2.92 7.47 0.31
N VAL A 49 -3.55 6.59 1.10
CA VAL A 49 -3.37 6.59 2.57
C VAL A 49 -1.94 6.25 2.97
N HIS A 50 -1.30 5.31 2.26
CA HIS A 50 0.09 4.90 2.49
C HIS A 50 1.07 6.03 2.19
N HIS A 51 1.09 6.56 0.96
CA HIS A 51 2.00 7.66 0.60
C HIS A 51 1.73 8.92 1.45
N THR A 52 0.46 9.25 1.73
CA THR A 52 0.13 10.41 2.58
C THR A 52 0.67 10.24 4.00
N ALA A 53 0.57 9.04 4.57
CA ALA A 53 1.13 8.78 5.90
C ALA A 53 2.66 8.92 5.90
N GLU A 54 3.30 8.48 4.83
CA GLU A 54 4.75 8.57 4.67
C GLU A 54 5.23 10.01 4.53
N ASP A 55 4.68 10.75 3.57
CA ASP A 55 5.06 12.12 3.28
C ASP A 55 4.74 13.08 4.42
N SER A 56 3.59 12.89 5.09
CA SER A 56 3.11 13.82 6.12
C SER A 56 3.55 13.47 7.56
N ASP A 57 4.17 12.30 7.78
CA ASP A 57 4.60 11.89 9.12
C ASP A 57 5.90 11.09 9.12
N LEU A 58 6.00 10.03 8.29
CA LEU A 58 7.12 9.11 8.37
C LEU A 58 8.44 9.73 7.91
N TRP A 59 8.50 10.24 6.67
CA TRP A 59 9.70 10.89 6.12
C TRP A 59 10.13 12.09 6.96
N PRO A 60 9.24 12.98 7.42
CA PRO A 60 9.61 14.03 8.37
C PRO A 60 10.31 13.52 9.63
N ARG A 61 9.81 12.45 10.26
CA ARG A 61 10.45 11.85 11.45
C ARG A 61 11.84 11.30 11.13
N VAL A 62 12.00 10.64 9.98
CA VAL A 62 13.32 10.11 9.60
C VAL A 62 14.29 11.26 9.34
N ARG A 63 13.87 12.30 8.60
CA ARG A 63 14.67 13.50 8.31
C ARG A 63 15.22 14.15 9.57
N GLU A 64 14.39 14.29 10.61
CA GLU A 64 14.82 14.83 11.90
C GLU A 64 15.95 14.00 12.53
N ARG A 65 15.90 12.67 12.41
CA ARG A 65 16.89 11.76 13.01
C ARG A 65 18.17 11.63 12.21
N VAL A 66 18.10 11.85 10.91
CA VAL A 66 19.25 11.78 10.02
C VAL A 66 19.78 13.17 9.65
N ALA A 67 19.43 14.20 10.42
CA ALA A 67 19.91 15.57 10.22
C ALA A 67 21.45 15.60 10.11
N GLY A 68 21.95 16.17 9.01
CA GLY A 68 23.39 16.22 8.70
C GLY A 68 23.95 15.00 7.95
N ARG A 69 23.16 13.95 7.73
CA ARG A 69 23.53 12.79 6.91
C ARG A 69 23.06 13.00 5.46
N GLY A 70 23.83 13.78 4.70
CA GLY A 70 23.42 14.24 3.36
C GLY A 70 22.97 13.14 2.38
N ARG A 71 23.58 11.94 2.44
CA ARG A 71 23.15 10.80 1.60
C ARG A 71 21.79 10.24 1.97
N ASP A 72 21.46 10.25 3.25
CA ASP A 72 20.18 9.72 3.74
C ASP A 72 19.05 10.73 3.55
N LEU A 73 19.36 12.03 3.62
CA LEU A 73 18.42 13.07 3.21
C LEU A 73 18.11 12.99 1.71
N ALA A 74 19.12 12.80 0.86
CA ALA A 74 18.91 12.60 -0.58
C ALA A 74 18.04 11.36 -0.89
N LEU A 75 18.22 10.26 -0.14
CA LEU A 75 17.35 9.09 -0.26
C LEU A 75 15.88 9.43 0.03
N LEU A 76 15.61 10.26 1.04
CA LEU A 76 14.24 10.67 1.36
C LEU A 76 13.65 11.64 0.32
N ASP A 77 14.49 12.47 -0.30
CA ASP A 77 14.09 13.30 -1.44
C ASP A 77 13.75 12.43 -2.66
N ASP A 78 14.47 11.31 -2.87
CA ASP A 78 14.15 10.33 -3.91
C ASP A 78 12.78 9.68 -3.67
N MET A 79 12.43 9.30 -2.43
CA MET A 79 11.12 8.72 -2.07
C MET A 79 9.96 9.67 -2.42
N GLU A 80 10.05 10.94 -2.02
CA GLU A 80 9.01 11.93 -2.34
C GLU A 80 8.93 12.21 -3.85
N ALA A 81 10.08 12.27 -4.53
CA ALA A 81 10.11 12.44 -5.97
C ALA A 81 9.52 11.22 -6.71
N GLU A 82 9.63 10.02 -6.16
CA GLU A 82 9.00 8.80 -6.67
C GLU A 82 7.47 8.85 -6.54
N HIS A 83 6.95 9.25 -5.37
CA HIS A 83 5.50 9.46 -5.18
C HIS A 83 4.95 10.45 -6.22
N ALA A 84 5.62 11.59 -6.41
CA ALA A 84 5.21 12.61 -7.38
C ALA A 84 5.23 12.13 -8.85
N ARG A 85 5.96 11.04 -9.17
CA ARG A 85 5.93 10.40 -10.50
C ARG A 85 4.81 9.38 -10.64
N ILE A 86 4.37 8.77 -9.55
CA ILE A 86 3.28 7.77 -9.53
C ILE A 86 1.92 8.46 -9.69
N ASP A 87 1.71 9.60 -9.04
CA ASP A 87 0.40 10.28 -9.03
C ASP A 87 -0.16 10.57 -10.44
N PRO A 88 0.60 11.13 -11.40
CA PRO A 88 0.10 11.35 -12.76
C PRO A 88 -0.25 10.05 -13.50
N LEU A 89 0.41 8.93 -13.18
CA LEU A 89 0.10 7.62 -13.78
C LEU A 89 -1.22 7.07 -13.24
N LEU A 90 -1.52 7.28 -11.95
CA LEU A 90 -2.82 6.94 -11.37
C LEU A 90 -3.95 7.69 -12.07
N ASP A 91 -3.79 9.00 -12.24
CA ASP A 91 -4.76 9.85 -12.93
C ASP A 91 -4.98 9.43 -14.39
N ALA A 92 -3.88 9.13 -15.11
CA ALA A 92 -3.96 8.68 -16.49
C ALA A 92 -4.69 7.33 -16.62
N VAL A 93 -4.44 6.38 -15.72
CA VAL A 93 -5.18 5.10 -15.69
C VAL A 93 -6.66 5.33 -15.36
N ASP A 94 -6.97 6.27 -14.47
CA ASP A 94 -8.35 6.62 -14.11
C ASP A 94 -9.13 7.15 -15.32
N VAL A 95 -8.55 8.10 -16.04
CA VAL A 95 -9.12 8.67 -17.27
C VAL A 95 -9.29 7.57 -18.32
N ALA A 96 -8.25 6.76 -18.57
CA ALA A 96 -8.30 5.69 -19.55
C ALA A 96 -9.36 4.62 -19.23
N LEU A 97 -9.57 4.30 -17.94
CA LEU A 97 -10.65 3.42 -17.50
C LEU A 97 -12.04 4.05 -17.69
N ALA A 98 -12.19 5.35 -17.46
CA ALA A 98 -13.46 6.07 -17.66
C ALA A 98 -13.83 6.15 -19.14
N GLU A 99 -12.87 6.50 -19.98
CA GLU A 99 -13.06 6.75 -21.42
C GLU A 99 -12.93 5.49 -22.28
N ARG A 100 -12.52 4.36 -21.68
CA ARG A 100 -12.20 3.10 -22.39
C ARG A 100 -11.11 3.30 -23.44
N ALA A 101 -10.10 4.08 -23.08
CA ALA A 101 -9.05 4.51 -23.98
C ALA A 101 -8.14 3.33 -24.41
N SER A 102 -7.63 3.39 -25.63
CA SER A 102 -6.81 2.31 -26.22
C SER A 102 -5.44 2.15 -25.58
N GLU A 103 -4.94 3.20 -24.95
CA GLU A 103 -3.66 3.30 -24.25
C GLU A 103 -3.68 2.69 -22.84
N LEU A 104 -4.85 2.30 -22.32
CA LEU A 104 -4.99 1.70 -20.99
C LEU A 104 -3.98 0.57 -20.71
N PRO A 105 -3.71 -0.38 -21.63
CA PRO A 105 -2.70 -1.41 -21.39
C PRO A 105 -1.29 -0.87 -21.19
N ASP A 106 -0.93 0.23 -21.84
CA ASP A 106 0.41 0.82 -21.78
C ASP A 106 0.57 1.63 -20.50
N LEU A 107 -0.47 2.38 -20.11
CA LEU A 107 -0.52 3.11 -18.85
C LEU A 107 -0.46 2.18 -17.64
N VAL A 108 -1.20 1.06 -17.66
CA VAL A 108 -1.14 0.07 -16.58
C VAL A 108 0.24 -0.60 -16.50
N ARG A 109 0.91 -0.87 -17.63
CA ARG A 109 2.29 -1.38 -17.62
C ARG A 109 3.28 -0.35 -17.05
N ALA A 110 3.12 0.92 -17.40
CA ALA A 110 3.96 1.99 -16.86
C ALA A 110 3.78 2.13 -15.35
N LEU A 111 2.53 2.17 -14.87
CA LEU A 111 2.22 2.23 -13.44
C LEU A 111 2.77 1.03 -12.67
N LEU A 112 2.61 -0.19 -13.21
CA LEU A 112 3.15 -1.41 -12.59
C LEU A 112 4.67 -1.32 -12.44
N ALA A 113 5.39 -0.95 -13.49
CA ALA A 113 6.85 -0.83 -13.42
C ALA A 113 7.28 0.27 -12.44
N THR A 114 6.68 1.45 -12.52
CA THR A 114 7.05 2.59 -11.66
C THR A 114 6.76 2.32 -10.19
N LEU A 115 5.61 1.72 -9.87
CA LEU A 115 5.29 1.40 -8.47
C LEU A 115 6.18 0.27 -7.95
N ASP A 116 6.45 -0.78 -8.74
CA ASP A 116 7.32 -1.87 -8.29
C ASP A 116 8.75 -1.39 -8.03
N ASP A 117 9.29 -0.53 -8.91
CA ASP A 117 10.61 0.09 -8.72
C ASP A 117 10.66 0.93 -7.43
N HIS A 118 9.62 1.72 -7.16
CA HIS A 118 9.50 2.52 -5.95
C HIS A 118 9.43 1.64 -4.68
N LEU A 119 8.51 0.68 -4.64
CA LEU A 119 8.36 -0.23 -3.49
C LEU A 119 9.66 -1.00 -3.23
N LYS A 120 10.33 -1.46 -4.29
CA LYS A 120 11.64 -2.10 -4.17
C LYS A 120 12.71 -1.16 -3.61
N HIS A 121 12.76 0.09 -4.07
CA HIS A 121 13.72 1.07 -3.58
C HIS A 121 13.49 1.35 -2.08
N GLU A 122 12.23 1.52 -1.69
CA GLU A 122 11.85 1.72 -0.30
C GLU A 122 12.24 0.52 0.58
N GLU A 123 11.87 -0.70 0.17
CA GLU A 123 12.18 -1.95 0.88
C GLU A 123 13.69 -2.18 1.04
N ASP A 124 14.46 -1.93 -0.03
CA ASP A 124 15.91 -2.18 -0.06
C ASP A 124 16.70 -1.09 0.67
N ARG A 125 16.19 0.15 0.75
CA ARG A 125 16.97 1.32 1.19
C ARG A 125 16.30 2.13 2.30
N ALA A 126 15.05 2.55 2.14
CA ALA A 126 14.38 3.41 3.10
C ALA A 126 13.98 2.67 4.38
N LEU A 127 13.41 1.46 4.29
CA LEU A 127 13.05 0.66 5.47
C LEU A 127 14.28 0.28 6.33
N PRO A 128 15.44 -0.11 5.75
CA PRO A 128 16.68 -0.26 6.51
C PRO A 128 17.16 1.03 7.18
N LEU A 129 17.12 2.17 6.49
CA LEU A 129 17.45 3.46 7.08
C LEU A 129 16.53 3.79 8.26
N MET A 130 15.24 3.55 8.12
CA MET A 130 14.27 3.74 9.20
C MET A 130 14.56 2.83 10.40
N ARG A 131 14.95 1.57 10.18
CA ARG A 131 15.34 0.66 11.26
C ARG A 131 16.55 1.17 12.03
N GLU A 132 17.48 1.83 11.35
CA GLU A 132 18.66 2.44 11.94
C GLU A 132 18.33 3.74 12.70
N ALA A 133 17.51 4.61 12.11
CA ALA A 133 17.28 5.98 12.57
C ALA A 133 16.15 6.12 13.60
N LEU A 134 15.11 5.29 13.51
CA LEU A 134 13.91 5.38 14.34
C LEU A 134 13.95 4.41 15.52
N THR A 135 13.34 4.82 16.62
CA THR A 135 13.10 3.96 17.78
C THR A 135 11.75 3.26 17.66
N GLY A 136 11.54 2.21 18.47
CA GLY A 136 10.22 1.59 18.59
C GLY A 136 9.13 2.56 19.08
N ALA A 137 9.49 3.61 19.83
CA ALA A 137 8.54 4.64 20.26
C ALA A 137 8.09 5.53 19.10
N ASP A 138 9.01 5.88 18.19
CA ASP A 138 8.69 6.65 16.98
C ASP A 138 7.77 5.87 16.06
N TRP A 139 8.07 4.59 15.86
CA TRP A 139 7.23 3.69 15.09
C TRP A 139 5.84 3.52 15.72
N ALA A 140 5.77 3.38 17.05
CA ALA A 140 4.50 3.28 17.75
C ALA A 140 3.68 4.58 17.64
N ALA A 141 4.34 5.74 17.65
CA ALA A 141 3.70 7.04 17.46
C ALA A 141 3.13 7.20 16.04
N PHE A 142 3.95 6.90 15.02
CA PHE A 142 3.56 6.91 13.61
C PHE A 142 2.37 5.98 13.34
N THR A 143 2.53 4.68 13.64
CA THR A 143 1.45 3.70 13.43
C THR A 143 0.22 4.02 14.29
N GLY A 144 0.41 4.63 15.47
CA GLY A 144 -0.67 5.13 16.31
C GLY A 144 -1.47 6.26 15.67
N ARG A 145 -0.80 7.17 14.94
CA ARG A 145 -1.46 8.22 14.16
C ARG A 145 -2.25 7.63 13.00
N VAL A 146 -1.63 6.77 12.19
CA VAL A 146 -2.30 6.09 11.06
C VAL A 146 -3.56 5.35 11.53
N ARG A 147 -3.48 4.60 12.64
CA ARG A 147 -4.64 3.90 13.20
C ARG A 147 -5.77 4.84 13.64
N ARG A 148 -5.45 6.02 14.20
CA ARG A 148 -6.46 7.00 14.62
C ARG A 148 -7.15 7.63 13.41
N GLU A 149 -6.38 7.96 12.37
CA GLU A 149 -6.90 8.58 11.15
C GLU A 149 -7.78 7.60 10.35
N GLN A 150 -7.36 6.35 10.20
CA GLN A 150 -8.16 5.32 9.51
C GLN A 150 -9.39 4.87 10.32
N GLY A 151 -9.25 4.79 11.65
CA GLY A 151 -10.27 4.27 12.55
C GLY A 151 -10.71 2.82 12.22
N VAL A 152 -11.84 2.42 12.82
CA VAL A 152 -12.35 1.04 12.68
C VAL A 152 -12.83 0.74 11.27
N ARG A 153 -13.39 1.74 10.56
CA ARG A 153 -13.90 1.56 9.20
C ARG A 153 -12.78 1.33 8.19
N GLY A 154 -11.69 2.09 8.27
CA GLY A 154 -10.51 1.86 7.43
C GLY A 154 -9.87 0.50 7.72
N ALA A 155 -9.69 0.17 9.00
CA ALA A 155 -9.15 -1.13 9.42
C ALA A 155 -9.97 -2.33 8.92
N ALA A 156 -11.30 -2.18 8.82
CA ALA A 156 -12.20 -3.23 8.34
C ALA A 156 -12.04 -3.55 6.84
N VAL A 157 -11.40 -2.68 6.07
CA VAL A 157 -11.03 -2.92 4.68
C VAL A 157 -9.54 -3.26 4.56
N PHE A 158 -8.69 -2.49 5.24
CA PHE A 158 -7.23 -2.63 5.19
C PHE A 158 -6.75 -4.01 5.65
N VAL A 159 -7.17 -4.48 6.84
CA VAL A 159 -6.68 -5.76 7.40
C VAL A 159 -7.01 -6.96 6.51
N PRO A 160 -8.27 -7.17 6.04
CA PRO A 160 -8.55 -8.27 5.13
C PRO A 160 -7.90 -8.09 3.74
N TRP A 161 -7.70 -6.84 3.28
CA TRP A 161 -6.98 -6.57 2.03
C TRP A 161 -5.51 -7.02 2.07
N LEU A 162 -4.82 -6.87 3.20
CA LEU A 162 -3.45 -7.36 3.36
C LEU A 162 -3.31 -8.87 3.22
N VAL A 163 -4.35 -9.62 3.60
CA VAL A 163 -4.33 -11.09 3.59
C VAL A 163 -5.13 -11.69 2.44
N ASP A 164 -5.62 -10.87 1.52
CA ASP A 164 -6.36 -11.37 0.35
C ASP A 164 -5.42 -12.13 -0.60
N GLY A 165 -5.78 -13.38 -0.89
CA GLY A 165 -4.93 -14.32 -1.65
C GLY A 165 -3.72 -14.86 -0.88
N VAL A 166 -3.53 -14.46 0.38
CA VAL A 166 -2.42 -14.88 1.23
C VAL A 166 -2.84 -16.08 2.10
N SER A 167 -2.00 -17.09 2.22
CA SER A 167 -2.34 -18.33 2.94
C SER A 167 -1.19 -18.84 3.82
N GLY A 168 -1.49 -19.82 4.66
CA GLY A 168 -0.48 -20.52 5.47
C GLY A 168 0.21 -19.62 6.50
N GLU A 169 1.51 -19.87 6.69
CA GLU A 169 2.34 -19.19 7.69
C GLU A 169 2.43 -17.68 7.47
N GLU A 170 2.49 -17.24 6.23
CA GLU A 170 2.56 -15.83 5.88
C GLU A 170 1.30 -15.08 6.33
N ARG A 171 0.12 -15.66 6.12
CA ARG A 171 -1.14 -15.07 6.58
C ARG A 171 -1.14 -14.88 8.10
N GLU A 172 -0.69 -15.90 8.84
CA GLU A 172 -0.64 -15.83 10.30
C GLU A 172 0.40 -14.83 10.80
N ARG A 173 1.54 -14.70 10.10
CA ARG A 173 2.54 -13.66 10.35
C ARG A 173 1.95 -12.26 10.17
N VAL A 174 1.28 -12.00 9.05
CA VAL A 174 0.66 -10.69 8.76
C VAL A 174 -0.41 -10.35 9.80
N LEU A 175 -1.31 -11.28 10.10
CA LEU A 175 -2.32 -11.06 11.14
C LEU A 175 -1.70 -10.90 12.52
N GLY A 176 -0.61 -11.61 12.80
CA GLY A 176 0.16 -11.53 14.04
C GLY A 176 0.70 -10.13 14.36
N ALA A 177 0.91 -9.28 13.35
CA ALA A 177 1.30 -7.88 13.52
C ALA A 177 0.19 -7.00 14.13
N PHE A 178 -1.05 -7.49 14.18
CA PHE A 178 -2.20 -6.76 14.71
C PHE A 178 -2.60 -7.21 16.13
N PRO A 179 -3.16 -6.30 16.95
CA PRO A 179 -3.69 -6.64 18.28
C PRO A 179 -4.74 -7.77 18.23
N ALA A 180 -4.82 -8.59 19.29
CA ALA A 180 -5.74 -9.72 19.37
C ALA A 180 -7.21 -9.39 19.01
N PRO A 181 -7.81 -8.28 19.47
CA PRO A 181 -9.18 -7.92 19.09
C PRO A 181 -9.35 -7.70 17.57
N VAL A 182 -8.35 -7.11 16.90
CA VAL A 182 -8.35 -6.86 15.46
C VAL A 182 -8.35 -8.18 14.69
N ARG A 183 -7.50 -9.14 15.10
CA ARG A 183 -7.45 -10.47 14.47
C ARG A 183 -8.79 -11.22 14.57
N VAL A 184 -9.45 -11.11 15.73
CA VAL A 184 -10.78 -11.71 15.95
C VAL A 184 -11.83 -11.04 15.08
N LEU A 185 -11.88 -9.70 15.05
CA LEU A 185 -12.82 -8.95 14.21
C LEU A 185 -12.62 -9.27 12.73
N ASN A 186 -11.36 -9.38 12.28
CA ASN A 186 -11.04 -9.75 10.92
C ASN A 186 -11.65 -11.12 10.57
N ARG A 187 -11.31 -12.14 11.36
CA ARG A 187 -11.75 -13.53 11.12
C ARG A 187 -13.27 -13.69 11.14
N VAL A 188 -13.96 -13.00 12.06
CA VAL A 188 -15.39 -13.22 12.30
C VAL A 188 -16.27 -12.34 11.41
N PHE A 189 -15.85 -11.10 11.10
CA PHE A 189 -16.70 -10.11 10.45
C PHE A 189 -16.09 -9.48 9.20
N TRP A 190 -14.88 -8.94 9.30
CA TRP A 190 -14.35 -8.07 8.25
C TRP A 190 -13.98 -8.84 6.99
N GLU A 191 -13.33 -10.00 7.11
CA GLU A 191 -12.91 -10.78 5.93
C GLU A 191 -14.11 -11.22 5.08
N GLY A 192 -15.20 -11.64 5.72
CA GLY A 192 -16.45 -11.96 5.03
C GLY A 192 -17.10 -10.74 4.38
N SER A 193 -17.02 -9.57 5.03
CA SER A 193 -17.56 -8.32 4.48
C SER A 193 -16.73 -7.80 3.32
N TYR A 194 -15.41 -7.88 3.42
CA TYR A 194 -14.44 -7.55 2.39
C TYR A 194 -14.64 -8.42 1.15
N ARG A 195 -14.76 -9.75 1.30
CA ARG A 195 -15.06 -10.63 0.16
C ARG A 195 -16.37 -10.28 -0.56
N ARG A 196 -17.39 -9.82 0.17
CA ARG A 196 -18.66 -9.39 -0.43
C ARG A 196 -18.54 -8.14 -1.29
N LEU A 197 -17.46 -7.36 -1.17
CA LEU A 197 -17.18 -6.26 -2.09
C LEU A 197 -16.89 -6.78 -3.50
N GLY A 198 -16.50 -8.05 -3.64
CA GLY A 198 -16.26 -8.69 -4.93
C GLY A 198 -15.16 -7.99 -5.74
N LEU A 199 -14.15 -7.42 -5.06
CA LEU A 199 -13.06 -6.69 -5.72
C LEU A 199 -12.39 -7.60 -6.76
N TRP A 200 -12.10 -7.04 -7.93
CA TRP A 200 -11.46 -7.72 -9.06
C TRP A 200 -12.27 -8.86 -9.73
N GLY A 201 -13.39 -9.28 -9.16
CA GLY A 201 -14.32 -10.25 -9.75
C GLY A 201 -13.90 -11.72 -9.58
N GLY A 202 -13.19 -12.03 -8.50
CA GLY A 202 -12.91 -13.39 -8.04
C GLY A 202 -14.06 -14.01 -7.27
#